data_AF-A0A1S5XZX8-F1
#
_entry.id   AF-A0A1S5XZX8-F1
#
_cell.length_a   1.000
_cell.length_b   1.000
_cell.length_c   1.000
_cell.angle_alpha   90.00
_cell.angle_beta   90.00
_cell.angle_gamma   90.00
#
_symmetry.space_group_name_H-M   'P 1'
#
loop_
_entity.id
_entity.type
_entity.pdbx_description
1 polymer ?
#
loop_
_entity_poly.entity_id
_entity_poly.type
_entity_poly.pdbx_seq_one_letter_code
_entity_poly.pdbx_strand_id
1 'polypeptide(L)'
;MPIGVRLNRHTKQAGLALLLKFFFAPLMINWSLVHIANLSGSLMGLFHGIESGFTGRVLFDTSLFWVAMQLILLVDTLLFTLGYIIEVPALGNRIRSVEPTFFGWFICLICYPPFNDMTLRFLEWQSSDFPYFANDYVHIAVNVVLLSALATYSWASVALGFKCSNLTNRGIVSHGPYAFVRHPAYAAKNFAWWLGALPTLAALIASGSWRALGYSLLALSGWTLIYILRALTEERHLLMLDNGYARYAQKVRWRFVPGVW
;
A
#
# COMPACT_ATOMS: atom_id res chain seq x y z
N MET A 1 -14.47 43.09 5.96
CA MET A 1 -13.15 42.80 5.35
C MET A 1 -12.74 41.39 5.76
N PRO A 2 -12.54 40.43 4.84
CA PRO A 2 -11.95 39.17 5.23
C PRO A 2 -10.50 39.45 5.62
N ILE A 3 -10.15 39.22 6.88
CA ILE A 3 -8.78 39.32 7.38
C ILE A 3 -8.02 38.16 6.73
N GLY A 4 -7.40 38.41 5.57
CA GLY A 4 -6.56 37.44 4.89
C GLY A 4 -5.28 37.23 5.69
N VAL A 5 -5.31 36.31 6.65
CA VAL A 5 -4.12 35.90 7.40
C VAL A 5 -3.15 35.25 6.41
N ARG A 6 -2.14 36.01 5.94
CA ARG A 6 -1.05 35.48 5.13
C ARG A 6 -0.16 34.61 6.00
N LEU A 7 -0.45 33.31 6.05
CA LEU A 7 0.37 32.34 6.77
C LEU A 7 1.78 32.26 6.13
N ASN A 8 2.82 32.35 6.97
CA ASN A 8 4.20 32.09 6.55
C ASN A 8 4.35 30.61 6.12
N ARG A 9 5.34 30.31 5.27
CA ARG A 9 5.64 28.97 4.74
C ARG A 9 5.79 27.93 5.85
N HIS A 10 6.46 28.28 6.94
CA HIS A 10 6.62 27.38 8.10
C HIS A 10 5.28 27.06 8.76
N THR A 11 4.43 28.07 8.97
CA THR A 11 3.09 27.87 9.55
C THR A 11 2.21 27.02 8.64
N LYS A 12 2.27 27.22 7.32
CA LYS A 12 1.57 26.37 6.35
C LYS A 12 2.03 24.92 6.41
N GLN A 13 3.34 24.68 6.44
CA GLN A 13 3.91 23.33 6.54
C GLN A 13 3.56 22.65 7.86
N ALA A 14 3.60 23.37 8.98
CA ALA A 14 3.15 22.86 10.27
C ALA A 14 1.66 22.48 10.25
N GLY A 15 0.80 23.33 9.68
CA GLY A 15 -0.62 23.05 9.50
C GLY A 15 -0.88 21.80 8.66
N LEU A 16 -0.16 21.64 7.53
CA LEU A 16 -0.23 20.45 6.70
C LEU A 16 0.24 19.19 7.44
N ALA A 17 1.32 19.28 8.21
CA ALA A 17 1.82 18.16 9.01
C ALA A 17 0.81 17.73 10.08
N LEU A 18 0.16 18.69 10.76
CA LEU A 18 -0.90 18.41 11.72
C LEU A 18 -2.11 17.76 11.06
N LEU A 19 -2.59 18.30 9.92
CA LEU A 19 -3.71 17.74 9.16
C LEU A 19 -3.44 16.30 8.74
N LEU A 20 -2.22 16.05 8.25
CA LEU A 20 -1.77 14.74 7.81
C LEU A 20 -1.77 13.72 8.95
N LYS A 21 -1.22 14.10 10.11
CA LYS A 21 -1.23 13.23 11.30
C LYS A 21 -2.65 12.99 11.82
N PHE A 22 -3.47 14.04 11.86
CA PHE A 22 -4.85 13.94 12.30
C PHE A 22 -5.66 12.96 11.43
N PHE A 23 -5.41 12.96 10.12
CA PHE A 23 -6.07 12.03 9.20
C PHE A 23 -5.49 10.61 9.27
N PHE A 24 -4.17 10.44 9.11
CA PHE A 24 -3.57 9.12 8.94
C PHE A 24 -3.27 8.38 10.24
N ALA A 25 -2.94 9.07 11.34
CA ALA A 25 -2.58 8.37 12.57
C ALA A 25 -3.74 7.52 13.12
N PRO A 26 -4.98 8.04 13.28
CA PRO A 26 -6.10 7.23 13.74
C PRO A 26 -6.42 6.07 12.79
N LEU A 27 -6.32 6.30 11.48
CA LEU A 27 -6.55 5.27 10.46
C LEU A 27 -5.56 4.11 10.59
N MET A 28 -4.26 4.41 10.71
CA MET A 28 -3.23 3.37 10.86
C MET A 28 -3.31 2.65 12.20
N ILE A 29 -3.59 3.37 13.30
CA ILE A 29 -3.82 2.75 14.61
C ILE A 29 -4.97 1.74 14.51
N ASN A 30 -6.10 2.16 13.93
CA ASN A 30 -7.26 1.29 13.77
C ASN A 30 -6.92 0.05 12.94
N TRP A 31 -6.27 0.21 11.77
CA TRP A 31 -5.88 -0.94 10.94
C TRP A 31 -4.86 -1.85 11.64
N SER A 32 -3.89 -1.29 12.35
CA SER A 32 -2.92 -2.08 13.11
C SER A 32 -3.61 -2.90 14.20
N LEU A 33 -4.56 -2.33 14.94
CA LEU A 33 -5.37 -3.06 15.93
C LEU A 33 -6.23 -4.15 15.30
N VAL A 34 -6.85 -3.87 14.15
CA VAL A 34 -7.62 -4.86 13.38
C VAL A 34 -6.73 -6.02 12.93
N HIS A 35 -5.53 -5.76 12.42
CA HIS A 35 -4.60 -6.83 12.03
C HIS A 35 -4.09 -7.63 13.23
N ILE A 36 -3.89 -7.02 14.40
CA ILE A 36 -3.58 -7.75 15.64
C ILE A 36 -4.72 -8.70 16.01
N ALA A 37 -5.96 -8.22 15.99
CA ALA A 37 -7.14 -9.03 16.32
C ALA A 37 -7.36 -10.16 15.29
N ASN A 38 -7.19 -9.88 14.00
CA ASN A 38 -7.32 -10.90 12.96
C ASN A 38 -6.19 -11.93 13.05
N LEU A 39 -4.96 -11.50 13.33
CA LEU A 39 -3.82 -12.39 13.50
C LEU A 39 -4.02 -13.35 14.67
N SER A 40 -4.51 -12.87 15.82
CA SER A 40 -4.80 -13.74 16.97
C SER A 40 -5.88 -14.78 16.64
N GLY A 41 -6.94 -14.37 15.94
CA GLY A 41 -7.97 -15.27 15.42
C GLY A 41 -7.41 -16.32 14.44
N SER A 42 -6.60 -15.89 13.47
CA SER A 42 -5.98 -16.78 12.50
C SER A 42 -4.98 -17.75 13.13
N LEU A 43 -4.23 -17.32 14.15
CA LEU A 43 -3.34 -18.20 14.91
C LEU A 43 -4.11 -19.25 15.70
N MET A 44 -5.20 -18.86 16.37
CA MET A 44 -6.08 -19.81 17.07
C MET A 44 -6.70 -20.82 16.10
N GLY A 45 -7.15 -20.36 14.93
CA GLY A 45 -7.62 -21.23 13.85
C GLY A 45 -6.54 -22.19 13.34
N LEU A 46 -5.28 -21.74 13.25
CA LEU A 46 -4.16 -22.59 12.88
C LEU A 46 -3.91 -23.70 13.91
N PHE A 47 -3.89 -23.38 15.20
CA PHE A 47 -3.72 -24.37 16.26
C PHE A 47 -4.84 -25.41 16.23
N HIS A 48 -6.10 -24.96 16.17
CA HIS A 48 -7.24 -25.85 16.10
C HIS A 48 -7.23 -26.73 14.83
N GLY A 49 -6.83 -26.16 13.68
CA GLY A 49 -6.69 -26.89 12.43
C GLY A 49 -5.63 -28.00 12.52
N ILE A 50 -4.48 -27.70 13.13
CA ILE A 50 -3.42 -28.69 13.35
C ILE A 50 -3.89 -29.80 14.30
N GLU A 51 -4.52 -29.46 15.42
CA GLU A 51 -5.09 -30.43 16.37
C GLU A 51 -6.16 -31.32 15.72
N SER A 52 -6.95 -30.75 14.80
CA SER A 52 -7.98 -31.46 14.04
C SER A 52 -7.42 -32.26 12.86
N GLY A 53 -6.09 -32.27 12.66
CA GLY A 53 -5.43 -33.03 11.59
C GLY A 53 -5.54 -32.42 10.19
N PHE A 54 -5.86 -31.12 10.08
CA PHE A 54 -5.86 -30.44 8.78
C PHE A 54 -4.45 -30.41 8.19
N THR A 55 -4.34 -30.75 6.91
CA THR A 55 -3.07 -30.78 6.18
C THR A 55 -3.23 -30.23 4.76
N GLY A 56 -2.11 -29.95 4.10
CA GLY A 56 -2.08 -29.52 2.70
C GLY A 56 -2.92 -28.27 2.43
N ARG A 57 -3.75 -28.33 1.38
CA ARG A 57 -4.61 -27.22 0.94
C ARG A 57 -5.59 -26.77 2.02
N VAL A 58 -6.19 -27.71 2.77
CA VAL A 58 -7.18 -27.35 3.79
C VAL A 58 -6.55 -26.44 4.85
N LEU A 59 -5.39 -26.84 5.40
CA LEU A 59 -4.68 -26.03 6.39
C LEU A 59 -4.19 -24.68 5.82
N PHE A 60 -3.81 -24.66 4.54
CA PHE A 60 -3.41 -23.44 3.85
C PHE A 60 -4.56 -22.44 3.75
N ASP A 61 -5.70 -22.89 3.21
CA ASP A 61 -6.87 -22.06 2.92
C ASP A 61 -7.54 -21.55 4.21
N THR A 62 -7.62 -22.38 5.24
CA THR A 62 -8.30 -22.01 6.50
C THR A 62 -7.43 -21.16 7.42
N SER A 63 -6.10 -21.29 7.34
CA SER A 63 -5.23 -20.80 8.42
C SER A 63 -3.91 -20.19 7.94
N LEU A 64 -3.04 -20.96 7.28
CA LEU A 64 -1.66 -20.49 7.01
C LEU A 64 -1.64 -19.24 6.13
N PHE A 65 -2.49 -19.17 5.12
CA PHE A 65 -2.61 -18.00 4.25
C PHE A 65 -2.96 -16.75 5.07
N TRP A 66 -3.98 -16.84 5.91
CA TRP A 66 -4.46 -15.73 6.72
C TRP A 66 -3.44 -15.29 7.77
N VAL A 67 -2.79 -16.24 8.47
CA VAL A 67 -1.72 -15.90 9.42
C VAL A 67 -0.60 -15.10 8.72
N ALA A 68 -0.13 -15.59 7.56
CA ALA A 68 0.90 -14.91 6.80
C ALA A 68 0.44 -13.52 6.33
N MET A 69 -0.77 -13.42 5.77
CA MET A 69 -1.30 -12.15 5.27
C MET A 69 -1.48 -11.12 6.40
N GLN A 70 -2.09 -11.51 7.53
CA GLN A 70 -2.30 -10.61 8.67
C GLN A 70 -0.97 -10.16 9.27
N LEU A 71 0.03 -11.04 9.36
CA LEU A 71 1.37 -10.65 9.83
C LEU A 71 2.03 -9.63 8.90
N ILE A 72 1.98 -9.87 7.58
CA ILE A 72 2.55 -8.96 6.57
C ILE A 72 1.93 -7.56 6.67
N LEU A 73 0.59 -7.50 6.75
CA LEU A 73 -0.16 -6.23 6.84
C LEU A 73 -0.02 -5.55 8.21
N LEU A 74 0.12 -6.33 9.28
CA LEU A 74 0.43 -5.79 10.61
C LEU A 74 1.78 -5.08 10.63
N VAL A 75 2.82 -5.68 10.05
CA VAL A 75 4.15 -5.06 9.98
C VAL A 75 4.08 -3.70 9.27
N ASP A 76 3.37 -3.64 8.14
CA ASP A 76 3.18 -2.39 7.38
C ASP A 76 2.45 -1.33 8.21
N THR A 77 1.25 -1.66 8.69
CA THR A 77 0.39 -0.72 9.42
C THR A 77 0.99 -0.28 10.75
N LEU A 78 1.74 -1.15 11.43
CA LEU A 78 2.48 -0.80 12.65
C LEU A 78 3.59 0.20 12.35
N LEU A 79 4.39 -0.01 11.31
CA LEU A 79 5.46 0.92 10.93
C LEU A 79 4.92 2.29 10.51
N PHE A 80 3.82 2.33 9.76
CA PHE A 80 3.13 3.57 9.44
C PHE A 80 2.56 4.24 10.70
N THR A 81 1.96 3.48 11.62
CA THR A 81 1.47 3.99 12.92
C THR A 81 2.60 4.67 13.69
N LEU A 82 3.73 3.98 13.86
CA LEU A 82 4.91 4.51 14.54
C LEU A 82 5.46 5.75 13.81
N GLY A 83 5.49 5.74 12.48
CA GLY A 83 5.90 6.89 11.67
C GLY A 83 5.04 8.14 11.89
N TYR A 84 3.73 8.00 12.10
CA TYR A 84 2.86 9.15 12.37
C TYR A 84 2.95 9.66 13.82
N ILE A 85 3.14 8.77 14.79
CA ILE A 85 3.08 9.11 16.22
C ILE A 85 4.45 9.52 16.79
N ILE A 86 5.52 8.90 16.33
CA ILE A 86 6.87 9.11 16.87
C ILE A 86 7.67 10.02 15.95
N GLU A 87 8.16 11.14 16.46
CA GLU A 87 9.14 11.99 15.80
C GLU A 87 10.24 12.38 16.78
N VAL A 88 11.39 11.69 16.70
CA VAL A 88 12.52 11.90 17.60
C VAL A 88 13.79 12.11 16.78
N PRO A 89 14.63 13.12 17.09
CA PRO A 89 15.76 13.48 16.24
C PRO A 89 16.77 12.33 16.05
N ALA A 90 16.95 11.50 17.08
CA ALA A 90 17.84 10.34 17.07
C ALA A 90 17.46 9.28 16.01
N LEU A 91 16.18 9.21 15.62
CA LEU A 91 15.70 8.27 14.60
C LEU A 91 15.79 8.84 13.18
N GLY A 92 16.23 10.10 13.03
CA GLY A 92 16.32 10.77 11.73
C GLY A 92 14.99 10.86 10.97
N ASN A 93 13.86 10.86 11.69
CA ASN A 93 12.52 10.69 11.12
C ASN A 93 11.63 11.95 11.16
N ARG A 94 12.24 13.11 11.44
CA ARG A 94 11.55 14.41 11.44
C ARG A 94 10.95 14.72 10.07
N ILE A 95 9.74 15.26 10.06
CA ILE A 95 9.11 15.79 8.84
C ILE A 95 9.89 17.01 8.37
N ARG A 96 10.52 16.93 7.19
CA ARG A 96 11.23 18.05 6.54
C ARG A 96 10.28 18.91 5.72
N SER A 97 9.32 18.27 5.08
CA SER A 97 8.24 18.92 4.33
C SER A 97 7.05 17.98 4.14
N VAL A 98 5.91 18.59 3.82
CA VAL A 98 4.67 17.93 3.42
C VAL A 98 4.29 18.43 2.02
N GLU A 99 3.76 17.52 1.19
CA GLU A 99 3.32 17.78 -0.19
C GLU A 99 2.44 19.03 -0.21
N PRO A 100 2.88 20.11 -0.89
CA PRO A 100 2.22 21.41 -0.79
C PRO A 100 1.02 21.57 -1.72
N THR A 101 0.82 20.68 -2.69
CA THR A 101 -0.21 20.84 -3.73
C THR A 101 -1.50 20.11 -3.41
N PHE A 102 -2.62 20.72 -3.80
CA PHE A 102 -3.93 20.07 -3.73
C PHE A 102 -3.96 18.74 -4.49
N PHE A 103 -3.37 18.69 -5.69
CA PHE A 103 -3.40 17.48 -6.53
C PHE A 103 -2.72 16.28 -5.87
N GLY A 104 -1.57 16.46 -5.22
CA GLY A 104 -0.90 15.37 -4.51
C GLY A 104 -1.73 14.85 -3.34
N TRP A 105 -2.35 15.75 -2.57
CA TRP A 105 -3.28 15.37 -1.51
C TRP A 105 -4.52 14.66 -2.04
N PHE A 106 -5.16 15.18 -3.09
CA PHE A 106 -6.34 14.59 -3.70
C PHE A 106 -6.08 13.15 -4.14
N ILE A 107 -5.04 12.92 -4.94
CA ILE A 107 -4.68 11.59 -5.46
C ILE A 107 -4.32 10.61 -4.33
N CYS A 108 -3.71 11.09 -3.24
CA CYS A 108 -3.46 10.27 -2.07
C CYS A 108 -4.76 9.91 -1.34
N LEU A 109 -5.60 10.92 -1.04
CA LEU A 109 -6.80 10.77 -0.22
C LEU A 109 -7.87 9.90 -0.86
N ILE A 110 -8.05 9.92 -2.20
CA ILE A 110 -9.01 9.05 -2.90
C ILE A 110 -8.72 7.54 -2.74
N CYS A 111 -7.59 7.17 -2.13
CA CYS A 111 -7.25 5.79 -1.77
C CYS A 111 -7.64 5.40 -0.34
N TYR A 112 -8.12 6.34 0.49
CA TYR A 112 -8.38 6.13 1.91
C TYR A 112 -9.82 6.48 2.29
N PRO A 113 -10.43 5.78 3.26
CA PRO A 113 -11.73 6.15 3.81
C PRO A 113 -11.75 7.56 4.40
N PRO A 114 -12.88 8.29 4.27
CA PRO A 114 -14.10 7.92 3.54
C PRO A 114 -14.04 8.24 2.02
N PHE A 115 -12.94 8.83 1.53
CA PHE A 115 -12.87 9.33 0.15
C PHE A 115 -12.80 8.23 -0.90
N ASN A 116 -12.26 7.06 -0.55
CA ASN A 116 -12.23 5.91 -1.45
C ASN A 116 -13.63 5.37 -1.77
N ASP A 117 -14.66 5.65 -0.97
CA ASP A 117 -16.04 5.26 -1.28
C ASP A 117 -16.49 5.87 -2.61
N MET A 118 -16.10 7.12 -2.89
CA MET A 118 -16.38 7.76 -4.17
C MET A 118 -15.61 7.07 -5.29
N THR A 119 -14.32 6.77 -5.09
CA THR A 119 -13.49 6.05 -6.07
C THR A 119 -14.09 4.69 -6.41
N LEU A 120 -14.53 3.94 -5.40
CA LEU A 120 -15.12 2.60 -5.53
C LEU A 120 -16.44 2.61 -6.31
N ARG A 121 -17.20 3.71 -6.30
CA ARG A 121 -18.42 3.84 -7.13
C ARG A 121 -18.13 3.88 -8.62
N PHE A 122 -16.96 4.36 -9.02
CA PHE A 122 -16.55 4.45 -10.43
C PHE A 122 -15.62 3.30 -10.84
N LEU A 123 -14.69 2.94 -9.96
CA LEU A 123 -13.69 1.90 -10.11
C LEU A 123 -13.97 0.80 -9.07
N GLU A 124 -15.00 0.01 -9.32
CA GLU A 124 -15.40 -1.06 -8.41
C GLU A 124 -14.22 -2.01 -8.14
N TRP A 125 -14.14 -2.49 -6.90
CA TRP A 125 -13.08 -3.41 -6.49
C TRP A 125 -13.25 -4.79 -7.15
N GLN A 126 -12.27 -5.21 -7.97
CA GLN A 126 -12.33 -6.47 -8.73
C GLN A 126 -11.43 -7.59 -8.18
N SER A 127 -10.64 -7.29 -7.14
CA SER A 127 -9.62 -8.19 -6.59
C SER A 127 -10.11 -8.90 -5.33
N SER A 128 -9.90 -10.22 -5.24
CA SER A 128 -10.01 -10.94 -3.97
C SER A 128 -8.67 -10.89 -3.22
N ASP A 129 -8.71 -10.76 -1.90
CA ASP A 129 -7.51 -10.92 -1.06
C ASP A 129 -7.02 -12.38 -1.05
N PHE A 130 -7.93 -13.34 -1.25
CA PHE A 130 -7.64 -14.77 -1.34
C PHE A 130 -8.33 -15.37 -2.59
N PRO A 131 -7.73 -15.22 -3.80
CA PRO A 131 -8.32 -15.71 -5.04
C PRO A 131 -8.44 -17.24 -5.08
N TYR A 132 -9.64 -17.72 -5.41
CA TYR A 132 -9.93 -19.15 -5.53
C TYR A 132 -9.62 -19.70 -6.94
N PHE A 133 -9.00 -20.88 -6.98
CA PHE A 133 -8.79 -21.65 -8.20
C PHE A 133 -9.15 -23.12 -7.94
N ALA A 134 -9.79 -23.77 -8.92
CA ALA A 134 -10.23 -25.15 -8.79
C ALA A 134 -9.04 -26.13 -8.69
N ASN A 135 -7.98 -25.90 -9.46
CA ASN A 135 -6.77 -26.71 -9.41
C ASN A 135 -5.93 -26.34 -8.17
N ASP A 136 -5.67 -27.32 -7.30
CA ASP A 136 -4.92 -27.15 -6.05
C ASP A 136 -3.53 -26.54 -6.24
N TYR A 137 -2.78 -27.00 -7.24
CA TYR A 137 -1.43 -26.49 -7.52
C TYR A 137 -1.46 -25.04 -7.94
N VAL A 138 -2.37 -24.67 -8.86
CA VAL A 138 -2.55 -23.28 -9.29
C VAL A 138 -3.01 -22.41 -8.12
N HIS A 139 -3.93 -22.92 -7.30
CA HIS A 139 -4.45 -22.19 -6.15
C HIS A 139 -3.36 -21.84 -5.15
N ILE A 140 -2.57 -22.83 -4.74
CA ILE A 140 -1.46 -22.62 -3.80
C ILE A 140 -0.39 -21.73 -4.44
N ALA A 141 0.02 -22.02 -5.69
CA ALA A 141 1.07 -21.26 -6.36
C ALA A 141 0.72 -19.77 -6.50
N VAL A 142 -0.48 -19.44 -7.00
CA VAL A 142 -0.90 -18.05 -7.17
C VAL A 142 -1.00 -17.33 -5.82
N ASN A 143 -1.55 -17.97 -4.79
CA ASN A 143 -1.67 -17.36 -3.47
C ASN A 143 -0.32 -17.20 -2.75
N VAL A 144 0.64 -18.10 -2.96
CA VAL A 144 2.03 -17.93 -2.48
C VAL A 144 2.73 -16.76 -3.20
N VAL A 145 2.52 -16.61 -4.51
CA VAL A 145 3.06 -15.47 -5.27
C VAL A 145 2.42 -14.16 -4.80
N LEU A 146 1.11 -14.17 -4.55
CA LEU A 146 0.37 -13.03 -3.98
C LEU A 146 0.93 -12.64 -2.60
N LEU A 147 1.12 -13.61 -1.69
CA LEU A 147 1.74 -13.37 -0.39
C LEU A 147 3.17 -12.83 -0.53
N SER A 148 3.93 -13.33 -1.50
CA SER A 148 5.30 -12.84 -1.76
C SER A 148 5.31 -11.40 -2.28
N ALA A 149 4.32 -11.02 -3.10
CA ALA A 149 4.11 -9.64 -3.52
C ALA A 149 3.73 -8.75 -2.32
N LEU A 150 2.82 -9.19 -1.46
CA LEU A 150 2.47 -8.45 -0.24
C LEU A 150 3.65 -8.37 0.75
N ALA A 151 4.47 -9.42 0.85
CA ALA A 151 5.69 -9.40 1.66
C ALA A 151 6.71 -8.40 1.10
N THR A 152 6.84 -8.29 -0.23
CA THR A 152 7.67 -7.25 -0.87
C THR A 152 7.12 -5.84 -0.61
N TYR A 153 5.79 -5.69 -0.63
CA TYR A 153 5.12 -4.44 -0.23
C TYR A 153 5.48 -4.05 1.22
N SER A 154 5.36 -4.99 2.17
CA SER A 154 5.70 -4.75 3.58
C SER A 154 7.20 -4.57 3.81
N TRP A 155 8.06 -5.25 3.03
CA TRP A 155 9.52 -5.06 3.07
C TRP A 155 9.92 -3.63 2.69
N ALA A 156 9.19 -2.98 1.78
CA ALA A 156 9.40 -1.56 1.49
C ALA A 156 9.12 -0.69 2.72
N SER A 157 8.10 -1.02 3.51
CA SER A 157 7.81 -0.33 4.78
C SER A 157 8.87 -0.61 5.83
N VAL A 158 9.36 -1.85 5.94
CA VAL A 158 10.51 -2.19 6.82
C VAL A 158 11.75 -1.37 6.46
N ALA A 159 12.04 -1.20 5.16
CA ALA A 159 13.15 -0.37 4.71
C ALA A 159 12.95 1.13 5.02
N LEU A 160 11.73 1.63 4.99
CA LEU A 160 11.45 3.01 5.43
C LEU A 160 11.55 3.17 6.96
N GLY A 161 11.18 2.13 7.72
CA GLY A 161 11.21 2.14 9.18
C GLY A 161 10.37 3.28 9.77
N PHE A 162 10.95 4.06 10.68
CA PHE A 162 10.27 5.21 11.30
C PHE A 162 9.98 6.39 10.34
N LYS A 163 10.39 6.29 9.07
CA LYS A 163 10.10 7.29 8.04
C LYS A 163 8.80 6.99 7.27
N CYS A 164 8.16 5.84 7.51
CA CYS A 164 6.87 5.49 6.89
C CYS A 164 5.83 6.59 7.12
N SER A 165 5.40 7.21 6.03
CA SER A 165 4.29 8.17 6.04
C SER A 165 3.91 8.54 4.61
N ASN A 166 2.63 8.85 4.40
CA ASN A 166 2.16 9.41 3.15
C ASN A 166 2.50 10.90 3.09
N LEU A 167 2.69 11.43 1.88
CA LEU A 167 2.76 12.88 1.60
C LEU A 167 3.89 13.65 2.30
N THR A 168 4.81 13.01 3.03
CA THR A 168 5.92 13.70 3.70
C THR A 168 7.27 13.37 3.09
N ASN A 169 8.22 14.28 3.27
CA ASN A 169 9.64 14.02 3.10
C ASN A 169 10.29 13.89 4.49
N ARG A 170 10.76 12.69 4.83
CA ARG A 170 11.51 12.38 6.06
C ARG A 170 12.93 11.91 5.78
N GLY A 171 13.44 12.24 4.60
CA GLY A 171 14.74 11.79 4.09
C GLY A 171 14.64 10.58 3.18
N ILE A 172 15.60 10.47 2.26
CA ILE A 172 15.58 9.49 1.18
C ILE A 172 16.14 8.16 1.64
N VAL A 173 15.45 7.06 1.30
CA VAL A 173 15.87 5.69 1.54
C VAL A 173 16.26 5.08 0.19
N SER A 174 17.40 4.39 0.14
CA SER A 174 17.98 3.84 -1.10
C SER A 174 18.52 2.41 -0.95
N HIS A 175 18.11 1.72 0.11
CA HIS A 175 18.48 0.33 0.41
C HIS A 175 17.25 -0.57 0.50
N GLY A 176 17.45 -1.89 0.61
CA GLY A 176 16.35 -2.86 0.57
C GLY A 176 15.71 -2.86 -0.81
N PRO A 177 14.37 -2.89 -0.93
CA PRO A 177 13.74 -2.94 -2.25
C PRO A 177 13.91 -1.64 -3.04
N TYR A 178 14.18 -0.52 -2.36
CA TYR A 178 14.51 0.77 -2.98
C TYR A 178 15.86 0.79 -3.70
N ALA A 179 16.71 -0.22 -3.52
CA ALA A 179 17.94 -0.35 -4.32
C ALA A 179 17.64 -0.78 -5.77
N PHE A 180 16.48 -1.41 -6.02
CA PHE A 180 16.11 -1.97 -7.31
C PHE A 180 15.11 -1.11 -8.08
N VAL A 181 14.10 -0.56 -7.39
CA VAL A 181 13.07 0.30 -8.00
C VAL A 181 12.68 1.42 -7.04
N ARG A 182 12.20 2.56 -7.54
CA ARG A 182 11.87 3.71 -6.70
C ARG A 182 10.57 3.56 -5.89
N HIS A 183 9.61 2.79 -6.40
CA HIS A 183 8.28 2.60 -5.79
C HIS A 183 7.92 1.11 -5.63
N PRO A 184 8.71 0.33 -4.88
CA PRO A 184 8.51 -1.11 -4.76
C PRO A 184 7.18 -1.48 -4.12
N ALA A 185 6.73 -0.71 -3.12
CA ALA A 185 5.44 -0.91 -2.47
C ALA A 185 4.29 -0.81 -3.48
N TYR A 186 4.26 0.26 -4.28
CA TYR A 186 3.20 0.47 -5.25
C TYR A 186 3.20 -0.59 -6.36
N ALA A 187 4.38 -1.02 -6.82
CA ALA A 187 4.51 -2.07 -7.82
C ALA A 187 3.99 -3.42 -7.29
N ALA A 188 4.47 -3.83 -6.11
CA ALA A 188 4.11 -5.11 -5.52
C ALA A 188 2.63 -5.18 -5.14
N LYS A 189 2.07 -4.08 -4.62
CA LYS A 189 0.64 -3.98 -4.29
C LYS A 189 -0.26 -4.12 -5.52
N ASN A 190 0.07 -3.41 -6.60
CA ASN A 190 -0.69 -3.55 -7.85
C ASN A 190 -0.58 -4.97 -8.42
N PHE A 191 0.61 -5.56 -8.41
CA PHE A 191 0.80 -6.93 -8.86
C PHE A 191 -0.06 -7.92 -8.06
N ALA A 192 -0.12 -7.80 -6.73
CA ALA A 192 -1.01 -8.60 -5.88
C ALA A 192 -2.49 -8.43 -6.25
N TRP A 193 -2.94 -7.20 -6.55
CA TRP A 193 -4.32 -6.94 -6.96
C TRP A 193 -4.68 -7.54 -8.32
N TRP A 194 -3.74 -7.49 -9.28
CA TRP A 194 -3.94 -8.17 -10.57
C TRP A 194 -4.04 -9.69 -10.41
N LEU A 195 -3.25 -10.30 -9.52
CA LEU A 195 -3.37 -11.72 -9.18
C LEU A 195 -4.72 -12.04 -8.51
N GLY A 196 -5.12 -11.21 -7.55
CA GLY A 196 -6.40 -11.36 -6.84
C GLY A 196 -7.63 -11.22 -7.73
N ALA A 197 -7.51 -10.51 -8.86
CA ALA A 197 -8.59 -10.34 -9.83
C ALA A 197 -8.68 -11.46 -10.89
N LEU A 198 -7.68 -12.35 -10.98
CA LEU A 198 -7.65 -13.42 -12.00
C LEU A 198 -8.92 -14.29 -12.01
N PRO A 199 -9.47 -14.75 -10.87
CA PRO A 199 -10.69 -15.56 -10.89
C PRO A 199 -11.90 -14.81 -11.47
N THR A 200 -12.06 -13.54 -11.11
CA THR A 200 -13.12 -12.66 -11.63
C THR A 200 -13.00 -12.51 -13.14
N LEU A 201 -11.80 -12.18 -13.63
CA LEU A 201 -11.55 -12.02 -15.06
C LEU A 201 -11.78 -13.33 -15.83
N ALA A 202 -11.33 -14.47 -15.28
CA ALA A 202 -11.54 -15.79 -15.88
C ALA A 202 -13.03 -16.16 -15.97
N ALA A 203 -13.81 -15.88 -14.92
CA ALA A 203 -15.25 -16.13 -14.90
C ALA A 203 -15.99 -15.26 -15.92
N LEU A 204 -15.60 -13.99 -16.08
CA LEU A 204 -16.18 -13.08 -17.06
C LEU A 204 -15.86 -13.50 -18.51
N ILE A 205 -14.64 -13.99 -18.76
CA ILE A 205 -14.26 -14.57 -20.05
C ILE A 205 -15.08 -15.84 -20.33
N ALA A 206 -15.17 -16.76 -19.38
CA ALA A 206 -15.89 -18.03 -19.55
C ALA A 206 -17.40 -17.84 -19.77
N SER A 207 -18.00 -16.83 -19.16
CA SER A 207 -19.42 -16.48 -19.36
C SER A 207 -19.70 -15.67 -20.63
N GLY A 208 -18.67 -15.26 -21.37
CA GLY A 208 -18.82 -14.40 -22.56
C GLY A 208 -19.27 -12.96 -22.26
N SER A 209 -19.14 -12.52 -21.00
CA SER A 209 -19.60 -11.22 -20.51
C SER A 209 -18.63 -10.09 -20.87
N TRP A 210 -18.40 -9.83 -22.16
CA TRP A 210 -17.35 -8.92 -22.64
C TRP A 210 -17.46 -7.47 -22.12
N ARG A 211 -18.69 -6.96 -21.94
CA ARG A 211 -18.90 -5.61 -21.37
C ARG A 211 -18.44 -5.52 -19.92
N ALA A 212 -18.78 -6.53 -19.12
CA ALA A 212 -18.36 -6.62 -17.73
C ALA A 212 -16.84 -6.83 -17.63
N LEU A 213 -16.27 -7.68 -18.50
CA LEU A 213 -14.81 -7.84 -18.59
C LEU A 213 -14.11 -6.51 -18.88
N GLY A 214 -14.60 -5.76 -19.88
CA GLY A 214 -14.07 -4.44 -20.22
C GLY A 214 -14.13 -3.46 -19.05
N TYR A 215 -15.24 -3.46 -18.31
CA TYR A 215 -15.37 -2.65 -17.09
C TYR A 215 -14.38 -3.09 -16.00
N SER A 216 -14.26 -4.39 -15.71
CA SER A 216 -13.32 -4.90 -14.69
C SER A 216 -11.87 -4.56 -15.01
N LEU A 217 -11.47 -4.67 -16.29
CA LEU A 217 -10.13 -4.27 -16.73
C LEU A 217 -9.91 -2.75 -16.59
N LEU A 218 -10.92 -1.94 -16.91
CA LEU A 218 -10.88 -0.49 -16.73
C LEU A 218 -10.76 -0.12 -15.25
N ALA A 219 -11.53 -0.78 -14.38
CA ALA A 219 -11.48 -0.56 -12.94
C ALA A 219 -10.10 -0.89 -12.36
N LEU A 220 -9.54 -2.06 -12.68
CA LEU A 220 -8.19 -2.48 -12.25
C LEU A 220 -7.10 -1.54 -12.77
N SER A 221 -7.19 -1.15 -14.05
CA SER A 221 -6.27 -0.20 -14.66
C SER A 221 -6.39 1.19 -14.03
N GLY A 222 -7.60 1.60 -13.64
CA GLY A 222 -7.86 2.84 -12.91
C GLY A 222 -7.17 2.86 -11.54
N TRP A 223 -7.27 1.78 -10.77
CA TRP A 223 -6.52 1.64 -9.50
C TRP A 223 -5.01 1.68 -9.72
N THR A 224 -4.52 0.99 -10.75
CA THR A 224 -3.10 1.04 -11.14
C THR A 224 -2.66 2.46 -11.48
N LEU A 225 -3.46 3.19 -12.26
CA LEU A 225 -3.21 4.57 -12.65
C LEU A 225 -3.17 5.50 -11.42
N ILE A 226 -4.07 5.34 -10.46
CA ILE A 226 -4.06 6.15 -9.22
C ILE A 226 -2.72 5.97 -8.49
N TYR A 227 -2.20 4.75 -8.38
CA TYR A 227 -0.92 4.49 -7.72
C TYR A 227 0.29 4.99 -8.53
N ILE A 228 0.22 4.97 -9.87
CA ILE A 228 1.20 5.64 -10.72
C ILE A 228 1.18 7.14 -10.45
N LEU A 229 0.00 7.77 -10.41
CA LEU A 229 -0.12 9.20 -10.12
C LEU A 229 0.40 9.53 -8.72
N ARG A 230 0.14 8.69 -7.71
CA ARG A 230 0.71 8.84 -6.36
C ARG A 230 2.23 8.88 -6.41
N ALA A 231 2.86 7.88 -7.03
CA ALA A 231 4.31 7.85 -7.21
C ALA A 231 4.82 9.14 -7.86
N LEU A 232 4.21 9.56 -8.98
CA LEU A 232 4.63 10.76 -9.70
C LEU A 232 4.48 12.05 -8.87
N THR A 233 3.40 12.19 -8.11
CA THR A 233 3.22 13.33 -7.20
C THR A 233 4.26 13.33 -6.08
N GLU A 234 4.58 12.15 -5.54
CA GLU A 234 5.61 11.97 -4.52
C GLU A 234 7.00 12.31 -5.04
N GLU A 235 7.40 11.78 -6.22
CA GLU A 235 8.70 12.11 -6.84
C GLU A 235 8.80 13.62 -7.09
N ARG A 236 7.73 14.24 -7.61
CA ARG A 236 7.68 15.68 -7.86
C ARG A 236 7.90 16.46 -6.57
N HIS A 237 7.21 16.12 -5.49
CA HIS A 237 7.42 16.74 -4.18
C HIS A 237 8.86 16.57 -3.70
N LEU A 238 9.43 15.37 -3.83
CA LEU A 238 10.81 15.11 -3.42
C LEU A 238 11.84 15.87 -4.27
N LEU A 239 11.57 16.09 -5.57
CA LEU A 239 12.43 16.84 -6.49
C LEU A 239 12.35 18.36 -6.29
N MET A 240 11.29 18.89 -5.66
CA MET A 240 11.19 20.32 -5.32
C MET A 240 12.19 20.76 -4.23
N LEU A 241 12.93 19.83 -3.62
CA LEU A 241 13.75 20.04 -2.45
C LEU A 241 15.16 19.52 -2.70
N ASP A 242 16.17 20.22 -2.16
CA ASP A 242 17.53 19.71 -2.13
C ASP A 242 17.72 18.70 -0.97
N ASN A 243 17.20 17.49 -1.17
CA ASN A 243 17.19 16.40 -0.18
C ASN A 243 17.98 15.16 -0.63
N GLY A 244 18.62 15.20 -1.81
CA GLY A 244 19.35 14.09 -2.41
C GLY A 244 18.53 13.17 -3.32
N TYR A 245 17.23 13.39 -3.50
CA TYR A 245 16.37 12.54 -4.32
C TYR A 245 16.77 12.52 -5.80
N ALA A 246 17.20 13.65 -6.36
CA ALA A 246 17.70 13.73 -7.74
C ALA A 246 18.89 12.79 -7.98
N ARG A 247 19.83 12.72 -7.03
CA ARG A 247 20.99 11.79 -7.09
C ARG A 247 20.55 10.33 -6.96
N TYR A 248 19.55 10.06 -6.12
CA TYR A 248 18.97 8.74 -5.99
C TYR A 248 18.28 8.28 -7.29
N ALA A 249 17.48 9.14 -7.91
CA ALA A 249 16.78 8.85 -9.16
C ALA A 249 17.73 8.60 -10.36
N GLN A 250 18.93 9.17 -10.33
CA GLN A 250 19.98 8.86 -11.32
C GLN A 250 20.58 7.47 -11.13
N LYS A 251 20.71 7.02 -9.87
CA LYS A 251 21.22 5.68 -9.53
C LYS A 251 20.19 4.59 -9.79
N VAL A 252 18.97 4.79 -9.30
CA VAL A 252 17.85 3.85 -9.44
C VAL A 252 16.90 4.40 -10.50
N ARG A 253 17.13 3.99 -11.74
CA ARG A 253 16.43 4.56 -12.91
C ARG A 253 14.97 4.12 -12.99
N TRP A 254 14.67 2.90 -12.56
CA TRP A 254 13.35 2.28 -12.72
C TRP A 254 12.38 2.72 -11.62
N ARG A 255 11.14 3.04 -11.99
CA ARG A 255 10.10 3.41 -11.03
C ARG A 255 9.44 2.22 -10.37
N PHE A 256 8.95 1.27 -11.17
CA PHE A 256 8.10 0.18 -10.70
C PHE A 256 8.66 -1.21 -11.05
N VAL A 257 9.09 -1.41 -12.29
CA VAL A 257 9.58 -2.70 -12.79
C VAL A 257 10.96 -2.50 -13.41
N PRO A 258 11.98 -3.28 -13.01
CA PRO A 258 13.30 -3.22 -13.65
C PRO A 258 13.18 -3.48 -15.16
N GLY A 259 13.84 -2.64 -15.95
CA GLY A 259 13.82 -2.72 -17.41
C GLY A 259 12.63 -2.04 -18.09
N VAL A 260 11.62 -1.55 -17.34
CA VAL A 260 10.50 -0.77 -17.87
C VAL A 260 10.61 0.67 -17.33
N TRP A 261 10.55 1.65 -18.23
CA TRP A 261 10.73 3.09 -17.91
C TRP A 261 9.53 3.69 -17.17
#